data_AF-A0A419E662-F1
#
_entry.id   AF-A0A419E662-F1
#
_cell.length_a   1.000
_cell.length_b   1.000
_cell.length_c   1.000
_cell.angle_alpha   90.00
_cell.angle_beta   90.00
_cell.angle_gamma   90.00
#
_symmetry.space_group_name_H-M   'P 1'
#
loop_
_entity.id
_entity.type
_entity.pdbx_description
1 polymer ?
#
loop_
_entity_poly.entity_id
_entity_poly.type
_entity_poly.pdbx_seq_one_letter_code
_entity_poly.pdbx_strand_id
1 'polypeptide(L)'
;MKKSVLWACLAMLLVVSLLLPSQPAVLAQSATIYTTDFNSGYSSWTAAGNVSSVASPSIQPNSVRMVGAGASITRTISTVDYTNISVTWNMAASSLENNEYCYVEYNTGSGWVVIGTVANGQDNSTFYNGTTSNISGADNNANFQVRYRIQTANSGGDYCYAEDITVTGTSGASPTNTPTATATQPGPTPTNTPPGPTPTPPPGGSMPGDPLTGDGNVSRSLLTYNDLMSGSSTAPVDDSAFALPANAAMPD
;
A
#
# COMPACT_ATOMS: atom_id res chain seq x y z
N MET A 1 2.89 38.44 -53.14
CA MET A 1 1.81 37.89 -52.29
C MET A 1 2.26 36.61 -51.56
N LYS A 2 3.22 36.64 -50.61
CA LYS A 2 3.62 35.43 -49.84
C LYS A 2 4.14 35.68 -48.41
N LYS A 3 4.16 36.93 -47.92
CA LYS A 3 4.78 37.28 -46.62
C LYS A 3 3.80 37.46 -45.45
N SER A 4 2.48 37.55 -45.68
CA SER A 4 1.50 37.80 -44.60
C SER A 4 0.98 36.54 -43.90
N VAL A 5 1.15 35.35 -44.50
CA VAL A 5 0.59 34.10 -43.94
C VAL A 5 1.49 33.52 -42.84
N LEU A 6 2.82 33.72 -42.90
CA LEU A 6 3.75 33.19 -41.90
C LEU A 6 3.60 33.84 -40.51
N TRP A 7 3.19 35.11 -40.44
CA TRP A 7 3.03 35.81 -39.16
C TRP A 7 1.73 35.42 -38.42
N ALA A 8 0.69 35.03 -39.16
CA ALA A 8 -0.56 34.55 -38.57
C ALA A 8 -0.40 33.17 -37.89
N CYS A 9 0.38 32.25 -38.49
CA CYS A 9 0.63 30.94 -37.88
C CYS A 9 1.53 31.00 -36.63
N LEU A 10 2.50 31.92 -36.59
CA LEU A 10 3.40 32.07 -35.43
C LEU A 10 2.69 32.72 -34.23
N ALA A 11 1.77 33.66 -34.49
CA ALA A 11 0.92 34.24 -33.45
C ALA A 11 -0.13 33.24 -32.91
N MET A 12 -0.67 32.38 -33.78
CA MET A 12 -1.64 31.36 -33.37
C MET A 12 -1.00 30.21 -32.56
N LEU A 13 0.26 29.85 -32.84
CA LEU A 13 0.99 28.87 -32.02
C LEU A 13 1.31 29.38 -30.61
N LEU A 14 1.57 30.69 -30.44
CA LEU A 14 1.89 31.30 -29.15
C LEU A 14 0.66 31.45 -28.24
N VAL A 15 -0.53 31.67 -28.81
CA VAL A 15 -1.79 31.77 -28.05
C VAL A 15 -2.34 30.40 -27.65
N VAL A 16 -2.11 29.35 -28.44
CA VAL A 16 -2.52 27.98 -28.09
C VAL A 16 -1.66 27.39 -26.95
N SER A 17 -0.40 27.79 -26.81
CA SER A 17 0.45 27.39 -25.67
C SER A 17 0.09 28.06 -24.33
N LEU A 18 -0.69 29.14 -24.33
CA LEU A 18 -1.11 29.87 -23.11
C LEU A 18 -2.45 29.41 -22.53
N LEU A 19 -3.13 28.46 -23.19
CA LEU A 19 -4.44 27.94 -22.80
C LEU A 19 -4.38 26.51 -22.22
N LEU A 20 -3.18 25.97 -21.97
CA LEU A 20 -3.05 24.73 -21.21
C LEU A 20 -3.37 25.05 -19.74
N PRO A 21 -4.47 24.50 -19.17
CA PRO A 21 -4.71 24.64 -17.74
C PRO A 21 -3.49 24.06 -17.02
N SER A 22 -2.83 24.89 -16.21
CA SER A 22 -1.80 24.46 -15.28
C SER A 22 -2.46 23.56 -14.24
N GLN A 23 -2.58 22.27 -14.55
CA GLN A 23 -3.05 21.30 -13.58
C GLN A 23 -2.00 21.23 -12.48
N PRO A 24 -2.38 21.42 -11.21
CA PRO A 24 -1.45 21.22 -10.11
C PRO A 24 -0.98 19.78 -10.15
N ALA A 25 0.34 19.57 -10.23
CA ALA A 25 0.91 18.26 -10.03
C ALA A 25 0.57 17.84 -8.59
N VAL A 26 -0.32 16.85 -8.44
CA VAL A 26 -0.50 16.19 -7.15
C VAL A 26 0.77 15.37 -6.93
N LEU A 27 1.70 15.89 -6.15
CA LEU A 27 2.87 15.14 -5.72
C LEU A 27 2.37 13.99 -4.86
N ALA A 28 2.53 12.77 -5.35
CA ALA A 28 2.19 11.58 -4.58
C ALA A 28 3.13 11.53 -3.35
N GLN A 29 2.57 11.66 -2.15
CA GLN A 29 3.34 11.74 -0.91
C GLN A 29 3.66 10.33 -0.41
N SER A 30 4.89 10.13 0.08
CA SER A 30 5.23 8.93 0.85
C SER A 30 4.46 8.93 2.17
N ALA A 31 3.75 7.84 2.44
CA ALA A 31 3.01 7.58 3.66
C ALA A 31 3.69 6.47 4.47
N THR A 32 3.52 6.53 5.79
CA THR A 32 3.93 5.43 6.68
C THR A 32 2.84 4.36 6.68
N ILE A 33 3.21 3.15 6.26
CA ILE A 33 2.32 1.98 6.20
C ILE A 33 2.35 1.24 7.53
N TYR A 34 3.54 1.12 8.11
CA TYR A 34 3.73 0.44 9.39
C TYR A 34 4.93 1.03 10.13
N THR A 35 4.85 1.08 11.45
CA THR A 35 6.00 1.36 12.31
C THR A 35 5.89 0.59 13.62
N THR A 36 7.02 0.23 14.21
CA THR A 36 7.10 -0.22 15.59
C THR A 36 8.45 0.18 16.16
N ASP A 37 8.44 0.49 17.45
CA ASP A 37 9.59 0.81 18.30
C ASP A 37 9.77 -0.26 19.41
N PHE A 38 9.02 -1.36 19.31
CA PHE A 38 8.95 -2.46 20.28
C PHE A 38 8.72 -2.10 21.76
N ASN A 39 8.36 -0.85 22.06
CA ASN A 39 8.18 -0.37 23.44
C ASN A 39 6.96 -0.95 24.14
N SER A 40 5.97 -1.36 23.36
CA SER A 40 4.79 -2.10 23.80
C SER A 40 4.95 -3.62 23.70
N GLY A 41 6.17 -4.09 23.41
CA GLY A 41 6.49 -5.49 23.17
C GLY A 41 6.29 -5.91 21.71
N TYR A 42 6.40 -7.22 21.48
CA TYR A 42 6.38 -7.84 20.13
C TYR A 42 5.17 -8.76 19.92
N SER A 43 4.09 -8.60 20.68
CA SER A 43 2.91 -9.48 20.61
C SER A 43 2.20 -9.47 19.25
N SER A 44 2.37 -8.40 18.46
CA SER A 44 1.89 -8.31 17.07
C SER A 44 2.80 -9.02 16.06
N TRP A 45 3.94 -9.56 16.50
CA TRP A 45 4.89 -10.30 15.69
C TRP A 45 4.81 -11.79 15.99
N THR A 46 5.01 -12.62 14.97
CA THR A 46 5.17 -14.06 15.14
C THR A 46 6.61 -14.34 15.54
N ALA A 47 6.81 -14.80 16.77
CA ALA A 47 8.11 -15.21 17.27
C ALA A 47 8.37 -16.72 17.05
N ALA A 48 9.62 -17.07 16.77
CA ALA A 48 10.10 -18.45 16.75
C ALA A 48 11.43 -18.55 17.50
N GLY A 49 11.67 -19.66 18.21
CA GLY A 49 12.85 -19.85 19.04
C GLY A 49 12.80 -19.06 20.35
N ASN A 50 13.97 -18.75 20.91
CA ASN A 50 14.08 -17.99 22.17
C ASN A 50 14.06 -16.49 21.88
N VAL A 51 12.94 -15.85 22.20
CA VAL A 51 12.67 -14.43 21.98
C VAL A 51 12.15 -13.80 23.28
N SER A 52 12.61 -12.60 23.62
CA SER A 52 12.17 -11.87 24.81
C SER A 52 12.28 -10.36 24.62
N SER A 53 11.39 -9.59 25.26
CA SER A 53 11.59 -8.14 25.41
C SER A 53 12.66 -7.86 26.46
N VAL A 54 13.54 -6.90 26.20
CA VAL A 54 14.61 -6.49 27.11
C VAL A 54 14.73 -4.99 27.18
N ALA A 55 15.10 -4.46 28.34
CA ALA A 55 15.29 -3.02 28.54
C ALA A 55 16.66 -2.51 28.05
N SER A 56 17.60 -3.40 27.72
CA SER A 56 18.93 -3.03 27.24
C SER A 56 19.61 -4.19 26.50
N PRO A 57 20.37 -3.91 25.42
CA PRO A 57 20.42 -2.63 24.69
C PRO A 57 19.07 -2.30 24.05
N SER A 58 18.70 -1.03 24.03
CA SER A 58 17.49 -0.49 23.38
C SER A 58 17.73 0.95 22.93
N ILE A 59 17.02 1.42 21.91
CA ILE A 59 17.04 2.84 21.49
C ILE A 59 16.13 3.64 22.41
N GLN A 60 14.91 3.15 22.59
CA GLN A 60 13.91 3.64 23.52
C GLN A 60 13.08 2.45 23.97
N PRO A 61 12.51 2.51 25.19
CA PRO A 61 12.93 1.72 26.35
C PRO A 61 13.14 0.21 26.19
N ASN A 62 12.54 -0.45 25.19
CA ASN A 62 12.62 -1.90 25.03
C ASN A 62 12.99 -2.32 23.61
N SER A 63 13.92 -3.28 23.50
CA SER A 63 14.19 -4.03 22.27
C SER A 63 13.66 -5.46 22.35
N VAL A 64 13.65 -6.14 21.21
CA VAL A 64 13.38 -7.59 21.17
C VAL A 64 14.69 -8.35 21.00
N ARG A 65 15.05 -9.12 22.02
CA ARG A 65 16.22 -10.00 22.00
C ARG A 65 15.85 -11.37 21.44
N MET A 66 16.62 -11.83 20.47
CA MET A 66 16.59 -13.20 19.93
C MET A 66 17.88 -13.91 20.31
N VAL A 67 17.76 -15.19 20.69
CA VAL A 67 18.88 -16.01 21.19
C VAL A 67 18.86 -17.40 20.58
N GLY A 68 20.02 -17.87 20.14
CA GLY A 68 20.22 -19.25 19.69
C GLY A 68 19.66 -19.56 18.29
N ALA A 69 20.12 -20.68 17.74
CA ALA A 69 19.95 -21.05 16.34
C ALA A 69 18.51 -20.86 15.81
N GLY A 70 18.37 -19.96 14.81
CA GLY A 70 17.13 -19.75 14.08
C GLY A 70 16.06 -18.95 14.80
N ALA A 71 16.35 -18.37 15.99
CA ALA A 71 15.41 -17.48 16.64
C ALA A 71 15.08 -16.27 15.75
N SER A 72 13.81 -15.88 15.71
CA SER A 72 13.33 -14.82 14.82
C SER A 72 12.02 -14.20 15.28
N ILE A 73 11.76 -12.98 14.80
CA ILE A 73 10.45 -12.34 14.84
C ILE A 73 10.03 -11.91 13.45
N THR A 74 8.80 -12.26 13.04
CA THR A 74 8.27 -11.98 11.70
C THR A 74 6.96 -11.18 11.77
N ARG A 75 6.75 -10.25 10.85
CA ARG A 75 5.51 -9.49 10.69
C ARG A 75 5.08 -9.46 9.23
N THR A 76 3.82 -9.82 8.99
CA THR A 76 3.13 -9.55 7.72
C THR A 76 2.55 -8.14 7.76
N ILE A 77 2.80 -7.37 6.70
CA ILE A 77 2.41 -5.98 6.54
C ILE A 77 1.74 -5.86 5.16
N SER A 78 0.45 -5.53 5.13
CA SER A 78 -0.21 -5.27 3.85
C SER A 78 0.30 -3.97 3.26
N THR A 79 0.67 -4.02 1.99
CA THR A 79 1.09 -2.88 1.17
C THR A 79 0.11 -2.65 0.00
N VAL A 80 -1.10 -3.20 0.11
CA VAL A 80 -2.21 -2.96 -0.82
C VAL A 80 -2.48 -1.45 -0.93
N ASP A 81 -2.69 -0.97 -2.16
CA ASP A 81 -2.87 0.44 -2.51
C ASP A 81 -1.62 1.34 -2.31
N TYR A 82 -0.46 0.74 -2.05
CA TYR A 82 0.82 1.45 -2.00
C TYR A 82 1.77 0.97 -3.10
N THR A 83 2.62 1.91 -3.54
CA THR A 83 3.75 1.67 -4.45
C THR A 83 5.03 2.24 -3.86
N ASN A 84 6.19 2.00 -4.48
CA ASN A 84 7.49 2.50 -4.03
C ASN A 84 7.82 2.07 -2.58
N ILE A 85 7.51 0.81 -2.23
CA ILE A 85 7.68 0.34 -0.84
C ILE A 85 9.14 0.42 -0.41
N SER A 86 9.35 0.96 0.79
CA SER A 86 10.67 1.07 1.44
C SER A 86 10.60 0.54 2.88
N VAL A 87 11.71 -0.04 3.35
CA VAL A 87 11.89 -0.50 4.73
C VAL A 87 13.12 0.17 5.33
N THR A 88 12.93 0.85 6.45
CA THR A 88 14.00 1.36 7.32
C THR A 88 14.02 0.54 8.61
N TRP A 89 15.19 0.14 9.08
CA TRP A 89 15.35 -0.79 10.20
C TRP A 89 16.47 -0.38 11.15
N ASN A 90 16.41 -0.87 12.40
CA ASN A 90 17.47 -0.78 13.40
C ASN A 90 17.75 -2.14 14.03
N MET A 91 19.02 -2.49 14.21
CA MET A 91 19.44 -3.76 14.81
C MET A 91 20.79 -3.65 15.50
N ALA A 92 20.92 -4.30 16.65
CA ALA A 92 22.21 -4.50 17.32
C ALA A 92 22.48 -6.00 17.52
N ALA A 93 23.72 -6.33 17.87
CA ALA A 93 24.10 -7.68 18.26
C ALA A 93 25.09 -7.65 19.42
N SER A 94 25.26 -8.80 20.10
CA SER A 94 26.37 -9.03 21.02
C SER A 94 26.83 -10.47 21.04
N SER A 95 28.14 -10.64 21.24
CA SER A 95 28.84 -11.92 21.39
C SER A 95 28.83 -12.80 20.13
N LEU A 96 28.69 -12.21 18.94
CA LEU A 96 28.73 -12.98 17.70
C LEU A 96 30.14 -13.52 17.46
N GLU A 97 30.22 -14.80 17.13
CA GLU A 97 31.45 -15.49 16.77
C GLU A 97 31.61 -15.52 15.24
N ASN A 98 32.72 -16.09 14.76
CA ASN A 98 32.98 -16.17 13.33
C ASN A 98 31.91 -17.05 12.62
N ASN A 99 31.33 -16.52 11.54
CA ASN A 99 30.20 -17.09 10.79
C ASN A 99 28.82 -17.00 11.46
N GLU A 100 28.67 -16.09 12.43
CA GLU A 100 27.40 -15.79 13.07
C GLU A 100 26.90 -14.40 12.69
N TYR A 101 25.58 -14.28 12.54
CA TYR A 101 24.98 -13.10 11.97
C TYR A 101 23.60 -12.81 12.57
N CYS A 102 23.32 -11.54 12.73
CA CYS A 102 21.97 -11.03 12.86
C CYS A 102 21.53 -10.47 11.50
N TYR A 103 20.36 -10.86 11.03
CA TYR A 103 19.80 -10.43 9.76
C TYR A 103 18.51 -9.63 9.94
N VAL A 104 18.36 -8.62 9.10
CA VAL A 104 17.06 -8.01 8.77
C VAL A 104 16.70 -8.43 7.35
N GLU A 105 15.50 -8.95 7.16
CA GLU A 105 15.06 -9.56 5.91
C GLU A 105 13.65 -9.09 5.53
N TYR A 106 13.34 -9.12 4.24
CA TYR A 106 11.96 -9.02 3.74
C TYR A 106 11.59 -10.23 2.89
N ASN A 107 10.29 -10.43 2.65
CA ASN A 107 9.77 -11.43 1.73
C ASN A 107 8.52 -10.91 1.01
N THR A 108 8.53 -10.95 -0.31
CA THR A 108 7.42 -10.54 -1.20
C THR A 108 6.55 -11.71 -1.68
N GLY A 109 6.84 -12.92 -1.20
CA GLY A 109 6.26 -14.19 -1.65
C GLY A 109 7.26 -15.10 -2.36
N SER A 110 8.46 -14.60 -2.70
CA SER A 110 9.48 -15.35 -3.46
C SER A 110 10.62 -15.89 -2.59
N GLY A 111 10.54 -15.74 -1.27
CA GLY A 111 11.60 -16.10 -0.33
C GLY A 111 12.19 -14.89 0.38
N TRP A 112 13.08 -15.16 1.34
CA TRP A 112 13.69 -14.12 2.18
C TRP A 112 14.88 -13.46 1.49
N VAL A 113 14.90 -12.14 1.50
CA VAL A 113 16.00 -11.31 0.99
C VAL A 113 16.57 -10.50 2.15
N VAL A 114 17.90 -10.53 2.32
CA VAL A 114 18.61 -9.80 3.37
C VAL A 114 18.75 -8.32 2.98
N ILE A 115 18.37 -7.43 3.89
CA ILE A 115 18.50 -5.96 3.77
C ILE A 115 19.37 -5.34 4.87
N GLY A 116 19.77 -6.14 5.86
CA GLY A 116 20.67 -5.73 6.93
C GLY A 116 21.43 -6.92 7.50
N THR A 117 22.69 -6.71 7.86
CA THR A 117 23.53 -7.73 8.50
C THR A 117 24.38 -7.07 9.57
N VAL A 118 24.38 -7.64 10.77
CA VAL A 118 25.35 -7.35 11.84
C VAL A 118 26.11 -8.64 12.10
N ALA A 119 27.44 -8.59 12.00
CA ALA A 119 28.34 -9.74 12.13
C ALA A 119 29.32 -9.54 13.30
N ASN A 120 30.12 -10.57 13.58
CA ASN A 120 31.27 -10.46 14.49
C ASN A 120 32.17 -9.26 14.13
N GLY A 121 32.50 -8.46 15.13
CA GLY A 121 33.23 -7.19 15.01
C GLY A 121 32.31 -5.96 14.94
N GLN A 122 30.99 -6.16 14.77
CA GLN A 122 29.95 -5.13 14.87
C GLN A 122 29.01 -5.37 16.07
N ASP A 123 29.17 -6.48 16.76
CA ASP A 123 28.35 -6.95 17.87
C ASP A 123 28.74 -6.32 19.23
N ASN A 124 28.90 -5.00 19.23
CA ASN A 124 29.27 -4.22 20.41
C ASN A 124 28.05 -3.60 21.13
N SER A 125 26.86 -4.18 20.94
CA SER A 125 25.58 -3.67 21.43
C SER A 125 25.18 -2.28 20.91
N THR A 126 25.85 -1.76 19.88
CA THR A 126 25.44 -0.52 19.18
C THR A 126 24.44 -0.85 18.09
N PHE A 127 23.41 0.00 17.94
CA PHE A 127 22.42 -0.13 16.88
C PHE A 127 22.97 0.37 15.53
N TYR A 128 22.85 -0.49 14.53
CA TYR A 128 23.06 -0.17 13.12
C TYR A 128 21.70 0.00 12.45
N ASN A 129 21.66 0.85 11.43
CA ASN A 129 20.45 1.09 10.65
C ASN A 129 20.71 1.06 9.15
N GLY A 130 19.64 0.92 8.39
CA GLY A 130 19.67 1.04 6.94
C GLY A 130 18.28 1.21 6.36
N THR A 131 18.23 1.62 5.09
CA THR A 131 17.00 1.74 4.32
C THR A 131 17.15 1.00 2.99
N THR A 132 16.17 0.16 2.65
CA THR A 132 16.01 -0.40 1.30
C THR A 132 14.76 0.20 0.68
N SER A 133 14.90 0.83 -0.48
CA SER A 133 13.81 1.52 -1.17
C SER A 133 13.43 0.85 -2.48
N ASN A 134 12.19 1.08 -2.92
CA ASN A 134 11.64 0.57 -4.18
C ASN A 134 11.76 -0.96 -4.30
N ILE A 135 11.32 -1.66 -3.25
CA ILE A 135 11.42 -3.12 -3.16
C ILE A 135 10.56 -3.78 -4.25
N SER A 136 11.21 -4.49 -5.17
CA SER A 136 10.53 -5.18 -6.26
C SER A 136 9.58 -6.26 -5.73
N GLY A 137 8.32 -6.23 -6.19
CA GLY A 137 7.28 -7.17 -5.77
C GLY A 137 6.64 -6.86 -4.41
N ALA A 138 7.04 -5.76 -3.76
CA ALA A 138 6.38 -5.29 -2.55
C ALA A 138 5.17 -4.40 -2.84
N ASP A 139 5.08 -3.74 -4.00
CA ASP A 139 3.93 -2.91 -4.35
C ASP A 139 2.63 -3.74 -4.42
N ASN A 140 1.54 -3.17 -3.87
CA ASN A 140 0.22 -3.78 -3.84
C ASN A 140 0.19 -5.24 -3.31
N ASN A 141 0.97 -5.53 -2.26
CA ASN A 141 1.16 -6.89 -1.76
C ASN A 141 0.58 -7.08 -0.36
N ALA A 142 -0.52 -7.83 -0.26
CA ALA A 142 -1.18 -8.13 1.02
C ALA A 142 -0.32 -9.01 1.96
N ASN A 143 0.68 -9.71 1.42
CA ASN A 143 1.49 -10.70 2.12
C ASN A 143 2.97 -10.31 2.24
N PHE A 144 3.30 -9.03 2.05
CA PHE A 144 4.66 -8.54 2.27
C PHE A 144 5.05 -8.79 3.74
N GLN A 145 6.26 -9.30 3.96
CA GLN A 145 6.75 -9.65 5.28
C GLN A 145 8.12 -9.03 5.54
N VAL A 146 8.36 -8.74 6.82
CA VAL A 146 9.66 -8.34 7.35
C VAL A 146 10.04 -9.25 8.52
N ARG A 147 11.33 -9.50 8.71
CA ARG A 147 11.83 -10.37 9.78
C ARG A 147 13.18 -9.91 10.30
N TYR A 148 13.36 -10.07 11.61
CA TYR A 148 14.68 -10.12 12.23
C TYR A 148 15.00 -11.58 12.60
N ARG A 149 16.25 -12.02 12.39
CA ARG A 149 16.65 -13.41 12.62
C ARG A 149 18.11 -13.52 13.05
N ILE A 150 18.39 -14.42 13.98
CA ILE A 150 19.75 -14.86 14.29
C ILE A 150 20.13 -16.09 13.46
N GLN A 151 21.36 -16.09 12.97
CA GLN A 151 22.04 -17.24 12.40
C GLN A 151 23.27 -17.55 13.25
N THR A 152 23.17 -18.64 14.00
CA THR A 152 24.24 -19.17 14.84
C THR A 152 24.10 -20.70 14.89
N ALA A 153 25.20 -21.40 15.16
CA ALA A 153 25.18 -22.83 15.48
C ALA A 153 24.93 -23.07 16.99
N ASN A 154 25.07 -22.04 17.83
CA ASN A 154 24.92 -22.12 19.27
C ASN A 154 23.44 -22.01 19.69
N SER A 155 23.11 -22.59 20.84
CA SER A 155 21.77 -22.48 21.44
C SER A 155 21.64 -21.33 22.45
N GLY A 156 22.70 -20.56 22.67
CA GLY A 156 22.75 -19.41 23.57
C GLY A 156 24.13 -18.76 23.58
N GLY A 157 24.24 -17.59 24.20
CA GLY A 157 25.47 -16.79 24.20
C GLY A 157 25.48 -15.68 23.16
N ASP A 158 24.81 -15.89 22.03
CA ASP A 158 24.75 -14.95 20.91
C ASP A 158 23.40 -14.24 20.88
N TYR A 159 23.44 -12.92 20.73
CA TYR A 159 22.25 -12.09 20.86
C TYR A 159 22.06 -11.19 19.64
N CYS A 160 20.83 -11.18 19.12
CA CYS A 160 20.37 -10.16 18.19
C CYS A 160 19.28 -9.33 18.86
N TYR A 161 19.32 -8.01 18.67
CA TYR A 161 18.36 -7.08 19.23
C TYR A 161 17.68 -6.33 18.09
N ALA A 162 16.39 -6.60 17.91
CA ALA A 162 15.56 -5.87 16.96
C ALA A 162 15.00 -4.61 17.61
N GLU A 163 15.09 -3.51 16.87
CA GLU A 163 14.50 -2.21 17.20
C GLU A 163 13.80 -1.62 15.98
N ASP A 164 13.12 -0.49 16.20
CA ASP A 164 12.65 0.49 15.20
C ASP A 164 12.64 -0.02 13.76
N ILE A 165 11.46 -0.43 13.28
CA ILE A 165 11.23 -0.69 11.86
C ILE A 165 10.10 0.18 11.34
N THR A 166 10.31 0.79 10.18
CA THR A 166 9.32 1.60 9.48
C THR A 166 9.19 1.10 8.05
N VAL A 167 7.95 0.84 7.63
CA VAL A 167 7.60 0.56 6.24
C VAL A 167 6.85 1.76 5.69
N THR A 168 7.34 2.30 4.58
CA THR A 168 6.72 3.42 3.89
C THR A 168 6.40 3.05 2.44
N GLY A 169 5.51 3.82 1.82
CA GLY A 169 5.22 3.73 0.40
C GLY A 169 4.46 4.96 -0.06
N THR A 170 4.40 5.17 -1.36
CA THR A 170 3.56 6.20 -1.96
C THR A 170 2.13 5.67 -2.06
N SER A 171 1.18 6.35 -1.42
CA SER A 171 -0.24 6.03 -1.63
C SER A 171 -0.61 6.39 -3.07
N GLY A 172 -1.07 5.41 -3.82
CA GLY A 172 -1.61 5.61 -5.15
C GLY A 172 -3.06 5.18 -5.11
N ALA A 173 -3.98 6.08 -5.47
CA ALA A 173 -5.34 5.67 -5.80
C ALA A 173 -5.23 4.43 -6.69
N SER A 174 -5.88 3.34 -6.27
CA SER A 174 -5.98 2.08 -7.02
C SER A 174 -5.98 2.40 -8.51
N PRO A 175 -5.13 1.76 -9.35
CA PRO A 175 -5.10 2.07 -10.78
C PRO A 175 -6.53 2.10 -11.24
N THR A 176 -7.00 3.28 -11.67
CA THR A 176 -8.34 3.41 -12.21
C THR A 176 -8.31 2.46 -13.38
N ASN A 177 -8.98 1.32 -13.25
CA ASN A 177 -9.34 0.49 -14.39
C ASN A 177 -10.30 1.36 -15.19
N THR A 178 -9.80 2.38 -15.89
CA THR A 178 -10.53 2.99 -16.98
C THR A 178 -10.76 1.82 -17.92
N PRO A 179 -12.01 1.34 -18.08
CA PRO A 179 -12.27 0.26 -19.00
C PRO A 179 -11.79 0.76 -20.35
N THR A 180 -10.73 0.18 -20.87
CA THR A 180 -10.39 0.39 -22.27
C THR A 180 -11.50 -0.30 -23.03
N ALA A 181 -12.43 0.50 -23.56
CA ALA A 181 -13.48 0.00 -24.44
C ALA A 181 -12.79 -0.78 -25.57
N THR A 182 -12.84 -2.10 -25.45
CA THR A 182 -12.35 -3.00 -26.49
C THR A 182 -13.31 -2.83 -27.65
N ALA A 183 -12.82 -2.31 -28.77
CA ALA A 183 -13.59 -2.21 -29.99
C ALA A 183 -13.94 -3.63 -30.47
N THR A 184 -15.13 -4.12 -30.13
CA THR A 184 -15.69 -5.32 -30.72
C THR A 184 -16.24 -4.99 -32.11
N GLN A 185 -15.55 -5.55 -33.09
CA GLN A 185 -15.97 -6.07 -34.40
C GLN A 185 -17.31 -5.58 -35.03
N PRO A 186 -17.34 -5.27 -36.35
CA PRO A 186 -18.57 -4.84 -37.02
C PRO A 186 -19.60 -5.97 -37.11
N GLY A 187 -20.71 -5.84 -36.39
CA GLY A 187 -21.94 -6.62 -36.58
C GLY A 187 -22.77 -6.12 -37.78
N PRO A 188 -23.66 -6.95 -38.35
CA PRO A 188 -24.24 -6.74 -39.66
C PRO A 188 -25.22 -5.57 -39.70
N THR A 189 -25.29 -4.95 -40.89
CA THR A 189 -26.15 -3.81 -41.24
C THR A 189 -27.62 -4.02 -40.85
N PRO A 190 -28.21 -3.14 -40.01
CA PRO A 190 -29.64 -3.14 -39.78
C PRO A 190 -30.37 -2.49 -40.97
N THR A 191 -31.39 -3.18 -41.46
CA THR A 191 -32.31 -2.71 -42.50
C THR A 191 -33.15 -1.55 -41.96
N ASN A 192 -32.97 -0.36 -42.53
CA ASN A 192 -33.73 0.84 -42.20
C ASN A 192 -35.22 0.66 -42.54
N THR A 193 -36.05 0.45 -41.53
CA THR A 193 -37.47 0.81 -41.58
C THR A 193 -37.65 2.06 -40.73
N PRO A 194 -38.18 3.18 -41.25
CA PRO A 194 -38.30 4.42 -40.49
C PRO A 194 -39.20 4.25 -39.25
N PRO A 195 -38.72 4.56 -38.04
CA PRO A 195 -39.60 4.69 -36.88
C PRO A 195 -40.44 5.95 -37.07
N GLY A 196 -41.76 5.84 -36.81
CA GLY A 196 -42.62 7.01 -36.64
C GLY A 196 -42.12 7.90 -35.49
N PRO A 197 -42.61 9.14 -35.38
CA PRO A 197 -42.13 10.10 -34.38
C PRO A 197 -42.32 9.54 -32.97
N THR A 198 -41.21 9.13 -32.34
CA THR A 198 -41.16 8.77 -30.93
C THR A 198 -41.21 10.06 -30.12
N PRO A 199 -42.15 10.20 -29.16
CA PRO A 199 -42.16 11.36 -28.28
C PRO A 199 -40.90 11.39 -27.44
N THR A 200 -40.22 12.53 -27.41
CA THR A 200 -39.09 12.79 -26.52
C THR A 200 -39.56 12.61 -25.07
N PRO A 201 -38.96 11.71 -24.26
CA PRO A 201 -39.29 11.62 -22.86
C PRO A 201 -38.81 12.88 -22.12
N PRO A 202 -39.53 13.34 -21.08
CA PRO A 202 -39.04 14.40 -20.22
C PRO A 202 -37.75 13.96 -19.51
N PRO A 203 -36.86 14.89 -19.12
CA PRO A 203 -35.73 14.59 -18.26
C PRO A 203 -36.24 13.96 -16.95
N GLY A 204 -35.84 12.72 -16.66
CA GLY A 204 -36.22 12.00 -15.42
C GLY A 204 -37.14 10.78 -15.60
N GLY A 205 -37.34 10.26 -16.82
CA GLY A 205 -38.06 9.00 -17.04
C GLY A 205 -37.17 7.77 -16.84
N SER A 206 -37.60 6.82 -16.01
CA SER A 206 -36.93 5.53 -15.81
C SER A 206 -36.79 4.77 -17.13
N MET A 207 -35.58 4.27 -17.40
CA MET A 207 -35.32 3.39 -18.54
C MET A 207 -36.12 2.08 -18.34
N PRO A 208 -36.97 1.67 -19.31
CA PRO A 208 -37.69 0.42 -19.21
C PRO A 208 -36.73 -0.76 -19.06
N GLY A 209 -36.77 -1.44 -17.92
CA GLY A 209 -35.86 -2.55 -17.58
C GLY A 209 -34.75 -2.19 -16.58
N ASP A 210 -34.71 -0.96 -16.07
CA ASP A 210 -33.79 -0.57 -14.99
C ASP A 210 -34.32 -1.02 -13.61
N PRO A 211 -33.65 -1.95 -12.92
CA PRO A 211 -34.03 -2.34 -11.56
C PRO A 211 -33.66 -1.29 -10.50
N LEU A 212 -32.88 -0.27 -10.83
CA LEU A 212 -32.39 0.76 -9.90
C LEU A 212 -33.10 2.10 -10.16
N THR A 213 -34.16 2.37 -9.42
CA THR A 213 -34.97 3.59 -9.58
C THR A 213 -34.48 4.79 -8.77
N GLY A 214 -33.25 4.73 -8.23
CA GLY A 214 -32.68 5.75 -7.35
C GLY A 214 -32.18 6.98 -8.10
N ASP A 215 -31.83 8.04 -7.34
CA ASP A 215 -31.28 9.31 -7.84
C ASP A 215 -29.75 9.40 -7.71
N GLY A 216 -29.10 8.32 -7.27
CA GLY A 216 -27.66 8.24 -7.04
C GLY A 216 -27.22 8.91 -5.74
N ASN A 217 -28.14 9.52 -4.98
CA ASN A 217 -27.83 10.22 -3.74
C ASN A 217 -27.73 9.23 -2.57
N VAL A 218 -26.61 8.53 -2.51
CA VAL A 218 -26.34 7.54 -1.47
C VAL A 218 -25.62 8.18 -0.29
N SER A 219 -26.30 8.30 0.85
CA SER A 219 -25.65 8.59 2.14
C SER A 219 -25.43 7.29 2.91
N ARG A 220 -24.17 6.86 3.07
CA ARG A 220 -23.80 5.70 3.92
C ARG A 220 -23.61 6.20 5.35
N SER A 221 -24.63 6.09 6.19
CA SER A 221 -24.63 6.66 7.55
C SER A 221 -24.39 5.65 8.68
N LEU A 222 -24.11 4.38 8.38
CA LEU A 222 -24.07 3.30 9.40
C LEU A 222 -22.66 2.89 9.85
N LEU A 223 -21.61 3.33 9.13
CA LEU A 223 -20.23 3.09 9.53
C LEU A 223 -19.51 4.43 9.58
N THR A 224 -19.01 4.79 10.76
CA THR A 224 -18.13 5.95 10.86
C THR A 224 -16.75 5.59 10.34
N TYR A 225 -15.99 6.58 9.88
CA TYR A 225 -14.57 6.41 9.55
C TYR A 225 -13.80 5.73 10.71
N ASN A 226 -14.20 6.01 11.94
CA ASN A 226 -13.58 5.44 13.13
C ASN A 226 -13.89 3.94 13.26
N ASP A 227 -15.13 3.50 12.99
CA ASP A 227 -15.50 2.06 13.03
C ASP A 227 -14.73 1.26 11.97
N LEU A 228 -14.46 1.88 10.82
CA LEU A 228 -13.72 1.28 9.70
C LEU A 228 -12.21 1.24 9.94
N MET A 229 -11.64 2.24 10.61
CA MET A 229 -10.18 2.45 10.61
C MET A 229 -9.50 2.26 11.97
N SER A 230 -10.25 2.23 13.08
CA SER A 230 -9.67 2.10 14.42
C SER A 230 -9.73 0.69 14.99
N GLY A 231 -10.42 -0.24 14.31
CA GLY A 231 -10.65 -1.59 14.85
C GLY A 231 -11.52 -1.61 16.11
N SER A 232 -12.14 -0.49 16.46
CA SER A 232 -12.92 -0.32 17.69
C SER A 232 -14.36 -0.84 17.56
N SER A 233 -14.67 -1.58 16.49
CA SER A 233 -15.98 -2.20 16.31
C SER A 233 -16.16 -3.31 17.34
N THR A 234 -17.13 -3.15 18.23
CA THR A 234 -17.41 -4.07 19.34
C THR A 234 -18.41 -5.16 18.98
N ALA A 235 -18.95 -5.15 17.75
CA ALA A 235 -19.92 -6.12 17.27
C ALA A 235 -19.86 -6.29 15.73
N PRO A 236 -20.33 -7.43 15.18
CA PRO A 236 -20.58 -7.56 13.75
C PRO A 236 -21.51 -6.44 13.26
N VAL A 237 -21.18 -5.88 12.10
CA VAL A 237 -22.02 -4.88 11.44
C VAL A 237 -23.23 -5.59 10.87
N ASP A 238 -24.42 -5.01 11.03
CA ASP A 238 -25.64 -5.51 10.41
C ASP A 238 -25.49 -5.53 8.88
N ASP A 239 -25.89 -6.62 8.23
CA ASP A 239 -25.79 -6.82 6.78
C ASP A 239 -26.49 -5.72 5.97
N SER A 240 -27.46 -5.01 6.57
CA SER A 240 -28.10 -3.82 5.99
C SER A 240 -27.12 -2.68 5.66
N ALA A 241 -25.95 -2.62 6.29
CA ALA A 241 -24.89 -1.67 5.93
C ALA A 241 -24.25 -1.95 4.56
N PHE A 242 -24.41 -3.17 4.04
CA PHE A 242 -23.89 -3.63 2.75
C PHE A 242 -24.96 -3.77 1.68
N ALA A 243 -26.24 -3.58 2.03
CA ALA A 243 -27.33 -3.60 1.07
C ALA A 243 -27.19 -2.49 0.02
N LEU A 244 -27.70 -2.74 -1.19
CA LEU A 244 -27.86 -1.70 -2.20
C LEU A 244 -28.80 -0.60 -1.66
N PRO A 245 -28.35 0.66 -1.56
CA PRO A 245 -29.20 1.75 -1.13
C PRO A 245 -30.43 1.89 -2.02
N ALA A 246 -31.60 2.21 -1.45
CA ALA A 246 -32.82 2.46 -2.22
C ALA A 246 -32.66 3.60 -3.24
N ASN A 247 -31.74 4.53 -2.97
CA ASN A 247 -31.37 5.65 -3.82
C ASN A 247 -30.21 5.34 -4.78
N ALA A 248 -29.71 4.11 -4.85
CA ALA A 248 -28.69 3.77 -5.83
C ALA A 248 -29.25 3.94 -7.25
N ALA A 249 -28.53 4.67 -8.08
CA ALA A 249 -28.82 4.82 -9.51
C ALA A 249 -27.77 4.06 -10.33
N MET A 250 -28.15 3.67 -11.54
CA MET A 250 -27.22 3.35 -12.61
C MET A 250 -26.24 4.53 -12.83
N PRO A 251 -24.93 4.29 -13.04
CA PRO A 251 -24.01 5.33 -13.49
C PRO A 251 -24.40 5.77 -14.92
N ASP A 252 -24.51 7.09 -15.13
CA ASP A 252 -24.70 7.71 -16.46
C ASP A 252 -23.47 7.51 -17.38
#